data_AF-D5VR75-F1
#
_entry.id   AF-D5VR75-F1
#
_cell.length_a   1.000
_cell.length_b   1.000
_cell.length_c   1.000
_cell.angle_alpha   90.00
_cell.angle_beta   90.00
_cell.angle_gamma   90.00
#
_symmetry.space_group_name_H-M   'P 1'
#
loop_
_entity.id
_entity.type
_entity.pdbx_description
1 polymer ?
#
loop_
_entity_poly.entity_id
_entity_poly.type
_entity_poly.pdbx_seq_one_letter_code
_entity_poly.pdbx_strand_id
1 'polypeptide(L)'
;MDPKKIVLKESEEIEGIPIEGPWLEENINLDEIIKNYYLKIGFQATHLGKAIKIWKKIERLREKEEVRVFLGYTSNIVSSGLREIISYLVKNKKVDVIVTTAGGVEEDFIKCLKPFILGNWKADGRLLREKGINRIGNIFVPNDRYIEFEKYMMEFFSSLEGKKVTPSEFCYKLGEFMDKKLGKEKEKSILYWAYKNNIPIFCPALTDGSIGDMLYFYKKYNKDSSLTIDIADDIVKLNDLAITAKKTACIVLGGSLPKHAIINANLFREGTDYAIYITTALPWDGSLSGAPPEEGVSWGKIGKEADYVEIWGDATIIFPILVYCTFK
;
A
#
# COMPACT_ATOMS: atom_id res chain seq x y z
N MET A 1 8.78 -52.49 -20.83
CA MET A 1 8.78 -51.01 -20.84
C MET A 1 10.24 -50.59 -20.73
N ASP A 2 10.74 -49.74 -21.63
CA ASP A 2 12.17 -49.36 -21.67
C ASP A 2 12.38 -48.05 -20.88
N PRO A 3 13.02 -48.08 -19.70
CA PRO A 3 13.26 -46.88 -18.89
C PRO A 3 14.05 -45.80 -19.63
N LYS A 4 14.91 -46.19 -20.58
CA LYS A 4 15.71 -45.25 -21.37
C LYS A 4 14.83 -44.39 -22.27
N LYS A 5 13.80 -44.97 -22.88
CA LYS A 5 12.82 -44.23 -23.71
C LYS A 5 11.94 -43.29 -22.89
N ILE A 6 11.72 -43.58 -21.61
CA ILE A 6 10.95 -42.71 -20.71
C ILE A 6 11.80 -41.50 -20.30
N VAL A 7 13.06 -41.73 -19.94
CA VAL A 7 13.96 -40.66 -19.44
C VAL A 7 14.52 -39.80 -20.58
N LEU A 8 14.91 -40.41 -21.71
CA LEU A 8 15.50 -39.72 -22.86
C LEU A 8 14.46 -39.44 -23.94
N LYS A 9 13.30 -38.93 -23.53
CA LYS A 9 12.27 -38.49 -24.48
C LYS A 9 12.77 -37.23 -25.20
N GLU A 10 12.80 -37.27 -26.52
CA GLU A 10 13.12 -36.09 -27.35
C GLU A 10 12.05 -35.01 -27.13
N SER A 11 12.51 -33.77 -26.97
CA SER A 11 11.66 -32.59 -26.84
C SER A 11 11.45 -31.91 -28.18
N GLU A 12 10.32 -31.22 -28.32
CA GLU A 12 10.12 -30.23 -29.37
C GLU A 12 10.94 -28.97 -29.08
N GLU A 13 11.33 -28.22 -30.11
CA GLU A 13 11.93 -26.90 -29.94
C GLU A 13 10.87 -25.90 -29.42
N ILE A 14 11.29 -24.99 -28.53
CA ILE A 14 10.40 -24.01 -27.90
C ILE A 14 10.97 -22.61 -28.13
N GLU A 15 10.16 -21.70 -28.67
CA GLU A 15 10.49 -20.28 -28.77
C GLU A 15 10.28 -19.58 -27.42
N GLY A 16 11.18 -18.67 -27.05
CA GLY A 16 11.04 -17.92 -25.81
C GLY A 16 12.23 -17.03 -25.48
N ILE A 17 12.15 -16.35 -24.34
CA ILE A 17 13.26 -15.57 -23.78
C ILE A 17 14.19 -16.57 -23.06
N PRO A 18 15.46 -16.71 -23.49
CA PRO A 18 16.41 -17.57 -22.79
C PRO A 18 16.64 -17.10 -21.35
N ILE A 19 16.84 -18.04 -20.43
CA ILE A 19 17.22 -17.70 -19.06
C ILE A 19 18.66 -17.22 -19.05
N GLU A 20 18.87 -16.01 -18.55
CA GLU A 20 20.16 -15.35 -18.56
C GLU A 20 20.28 -14.36 -17.38
N GLY A 21 21.30 -14.56 -16.56
CA GLY A 21 21.67 -13.61 -15.51
C GLY A 21 22.73 -12.61 -15.98
N PRO A 22 22.95 -11.50 -15.26
CA PRO A 22 24.04 -10.58 -15.57
C PRO A 22 25.39 -11.27 -15.40
N TRP A 23 26.29 -11.07 -16.36
CA TRP A 23 27.66 -11.53 -16.26
C TRP A 23 28.50 -10.46 -15.55
N LEU A 24 28.84 -10.69 -14.28
CA LEU A 24 29.43 -9.65 -13.41
C LEU A 24 30.90 -9.31 -13.68
N GLU A 25 31.55 -9.99 -14.63
CA GLU A 25 32.85 -9.55 -15.14
C GLU A 25 32.73 -8.35 -16.09
N GLU A 26 31.53 -8.11 -16.64
CA GLU A 26 31.25 -6.90 -17.40
C GLU A 26 31.05 -5.71 -16.45
N ASN A 27 31.40 -4.51 -16.92
CA ASN A 27 31.12 -3.28 -16.18
C ASN A 27 29.61 -2.96 -16.25
N ILE A 28 28.84 -3.57 -15.36
CA ILE A 28 27.39 -3.45 -15.29
C ILE A 28 26.96 -2.83 -13.96
N ASN A 29 26.02 -1.89 -14.01
CA ASN A 29 25.44 -1.28 -12.81
C ASN A 29 24.09 -1.90 -12.41
N LEU A 30 23.62 -1.60 -11.19
CA LEU A 30 22.39 -2.17 -10.66
C LEU A 30 21.15 -1.85 -11.51
N ASP A 31 21.08 -0.65 -12.09
CA ASP A 31 19.96 -0.23 -12.95
C ASP A 31 19.90 -1.08 -14.23
N GLU A 32 21.06 -1.35 -14.83
CA GLU A 32 21.20 -2.24 -15.98
C GLU A 32 20.85 -3.69 -15.63
N ILE A 33 21.29 -4.19 -14.46
CA ILE A 33 20.93 -5.51 -13.97
C ILE A 33 19.40 -5.65 -13.92
N ILE A 34 18.71 -4.69 -13.32
CA ILE A 34 17.25 -4.78 -13.14
C ILE A 34 16.54 -4.61 -14.49
N LYS A 35 16.89 -3.59 -15.28
CA LYS A 35 16.19 -3.29 -16.54
C LYS A 35 16.40 -4.36 -17.61
N ASN A 36 17.60 -4.92 -17.71
CA ASN A 36 17.97 -5.82 -18.80
C ASN A 36 17.83 -7.31 -18.43
N TYR A 37 17.98 -7.68 -17.15
CA TYR A 37 18.06 -9.10 -16.76
C TYR A 37 16.87 -9.59 -15.95
N TYR A 38 16.17 -8.76 -15.16
CA TYR A 38 15.13 -9.30 -14.26
C TYR A 38 14.02 -10.05 -15.01
N LEU A 39 13.68 -9.66 -16.23
CA LEU A 39 12.71 -10.39 -17.06
C LEU A 39 13.18 -11.78 -17.51
N LYS A 40 14.49 -12.02 -17.56
CA LYS A 40 15.14 -13.25 -18.05
C LYS A 40 15.89 -14.03 -16.97
N ILE A 41 15.88 -13.59 -15.70
CA ILE A 41 16.47 -14.34 -14.58
C ILE A 41 15.60 -15.54 -14.14
N GLY A 42 14.28 -15.39 -14.15
CA GLY A 42 13.32 -16.40 -13.68
C GLY A 42 12.72 -16.11 -12.30
N PHE A 43 11.70 -16.90 -11.94
CA PHE A 43 10.98 -16.81 -10.66
C PHE A 43 10.47 -15.38 -10.35
N GLN A 44 10.58 -14.93 -9.09
CA GLN A 44 10.09 -13.62 -8.64
C GLN A 44 10.84 -12.43 -9.26
N ALA A 45 12.07 -12.63 -9.75
CA ALA A 45 12.79 -11.58 -10.49
C ALA A 45 12.05 -11.23 -11.79
N THR A 46 11.56 -12.24 -12.53
CA THR A 46 10.73 -12.03 -13.73
C THR A 46 9.45 -11.29 -13.39
N HIS A 47 8.84 -11.56 -12.23
CA HIS A 47 7.62 -10.87 -11.81
C HIS A 47 7.88 -9.40 -11.49
N LEU A 48 8.99 -9.05 -10.83
CA LEU A 48 9.40 -7.66 -10.64
C LEU A 48 9.72 -6.96 -11.97
N GLY A 49 10.40 -7.62 -12.90
CA GLY A 49 10.62 -7.10 -14.25
C GLY A 49 9.31 -6.81 -14.99
N LYS A 50 8.32 -7.70 -14.87
CA LYS A 50 6.96 -7.49 -15.41
C LYS A 50 6.26 -6.30 -14.74
N ALA A 51 6.31 -6.19 -13.41
CA ALA A 51 5.70 -5.07 -12.69
C ALA A 51 6.27 -3.71 -13.12
N ILE A 52 7.59 -3.62 -13.31
CA ILE A 52 8.24 -2.41 -13.84
C ILE A 52 7.71 -2.07 -15.24
N LYS A 53 7.57 -3.07 -16.13
CA LYS A 53 6.98 -2.88 -17.46
C LYS A 53 5.53 -2.39 -17.40
N ILE A 54 4.70 -3.00 -16.54
CA ILE A 54 3.29 -2.64 -16.37
C ILE A 54 3.16 -1.20 -15.85
N TRP A 55 3.90 -0.83 -14.79
CA TRP A 55 3.80 0.54 -14.25
C TRP A 55 4.35 1.60 -15.21
N LYS A 56 5.43 1.32 -15.94
CA LYS A 56 5.89 2.20 -17.03
C LYS A 56 4.85 2.37 -18.14
N LYS A 57 4.12 1.30 -18.49
CA LYS A 57 3.02 1.37 -19.45
C LYS A 57 1.90 2.28 -18.94
N ILE A 58 1.50 2.11 -17.66
CA ILE A 58 0.50 2.97 -17.01
C ILE A 58 0.92 4.45 -17.08
N GLU A 59 2.16 4.79 -16.69
CA GLU A 59 2.62 6.19 -16.70
C GLU A 59 2.65 6.80 -18.11
N ARG A 60 3.08 6.05 -19.13
CA ARG A 60 3.03 6.50 -20.53
C ARG A 60 1.60 6.71 -21.02
N LEU A 61 0.65 5.91 -20.54
CA LEU A 61 -0.77 6.09 -20.89
C LEU A 61 -1.38 7.31 -20.20
N ARG A 62 -0.98 7.59 -18.94
CA ARG A 62 -1.41 8.79 -18.20
C ARG A 62 -1.03 10.11 -18.88
N GLU A 63 -0.05 10.10 -19.79
CA GLU A 63 0.28 11.27 -20.62
C GLU A 63 -0.75 11.56 -21.72
N LYS A 64 -1.59 10.58 -22.08
CA LYS A 64 -2.50 10.63 -23.25
C LYS A 64 -3.96 10.48 -22.88
N GLU A 65 -4.26 9.71 -21.83
CA GLU A 65 -5.62 9.43 -21.38
C GLU A 65 -5.67 9.24 -19.87
N GLU A 66 -6.88 9.29 -19.32
CA GLU A 66 -7.08 9.02 -17.90
C GLU A 66 -6.83 7.53 -17.60
N VAL A 67 -5.90 7.26 -16.70
CA VAL A 67 -5.75 5.97 -16.01
C VAL A 67 -5.73 6.24 -14.53
N ARG A 68 -6.80 5.93 -13.80
CA ARG A 68 -6.92 6.19 -12.37
C ARG A 68 -6.19 5.12 -11.55
N VAL A 69 -5.15 5.51 -10.83
CA VAL A 69 -4.26 4.62 -10.09
C VAL A 69 -4.70 4.55 -8.62
N PHE A 70 -5.13 3.38 -8.21
CA PHE A 70 -5.47 3.02 -6.84
C PHE A 70 -4.25 2.39 -6.16
N LEU A 71 -3.81 2.97 -5.05
CA LEU A 71 -2.73 2.43 -4.23
C LEU A 71 -3.29 1.90 -2.91
N GLY A 72 -3.11 0.60 -2.67
CA GLY A 72 -3.45 -0.07 -1.42
C GLY A 72 -2.20 -0.42 -0.63
N TYR A 73 -2.19 -0.15 0.68
CA TYR A 73 -1.11 -0.64 1.55
C TYR A 73 -1.57 -0.90 2.98
N THR A 74 -0.97 -1.90 3.62
CA THR A 74 -1.19 -2.22 5.04
C THR A 74 -0.39 -1.29 5.97
N SER A 75 -0.77 -1.22 7.25
CA SER A 75 -0.13 -0.34 8.26
C SER A 75 1.38 -0.53 8.37
N ASN A 76 1.87 -1.78 8.34
CA ASN A 76 3.31 -2.08 8.45
C ASN A 76 4.17 -1.45 7.33
N ILE A 77 3.57 -1.14 6.17
CA ILE A 77 4.24 -0.40 5.11
C ILE A 77 4.57 1.02 5.58
N VAL A 78 3.67 1.67 6.30
CA VAL A 78 3.88 2.99 6.91
C VAL A 78 4.76 2.90 8.16
N SER A 79 4.71 1.81 8.93
CA SER A 79 5.66 1.58 10.03
C SER A 79 7.11 1.52 9.53
N SER A 80 7.33 0.97 8.33
CA SER A 80 8.64 0.88 7.68
C SER A 80 9.12 2.20 7.06
N GLY A 81 10.28 2.17 6.38
CA GLY A 81 10.78 3.30 5.58
C GLY A 81 10.10 3.49 4.23
N LEU A 82 9.16 2.61 3.84
CA LEU A 82 8.38 2.77 2.61
C LEU A 82 7.42 3.96 2.68
N ARG A 83 7.11 4.45 3.88
CA ARG A 83 6.33 5.66 4.11
C ARG A 83 6.85 6.84 3.27
N GLU A 84 8.16 7.09 3.27
CA GLU A 84 8.77 8.17 2.50
C GLU A 84 8.62 7.97 0.98
N ILE A 85 8.62 6.73 0.51
CA ILE A 85 8.43 6.38 -0.90
C ILE A 85 6.98 6.60 -1.32
N ILE A 86 6.02 6.20 -0.49
CA ILE A 86 4.61 6.48 -0.74
C ILE A 86 4.37 7.99 -0.73
N SER A 87 4.92 8.71 0.25
CA SER A 87 4.85 10.16 0.31
C SER A 87 5.39 10.83 -0.96
N TYR A 88 6.51 10.33 -1.52
CA TYR A 88 7.01 10.76 -2.82
C TYR A 88 5.99 10.53 -3.96
N LEU A 89 5.36 9.35 -4.04
CA LEU A 89 4.36 9.06 -5.06
C LEU A 89 3.16 10.00 -4.96
N VAL A 90 2.66 10.23 -3.75
CA VAL A 90 1.52 11.12 -3.48
C VAL A 90 1.85 12.57 -3.76
N LYS A 91 3.03 13.05 -3.30
CA LYS A 91 3.55 14.39 -3.59
C LYS A 91 3.60 14.69 -5.09
N ASN A 92 4.04 13.70 -5.88
CA ASN A 92 4.22 13.83 -7.33
C ASN A 92 3.01 13.34 -8.14
N LYS A 93 1.84 13.16 -7.52
CA LYS A 93 0.58 12.75 -8.18
C LYS A 93 0.72 11.49 -9.05
N LYS A 94 1.51 10.53 -8.57
CA LYS A 94 1.71 9.21 -9.21
C LYS A 94 0.64 8.19 -8.87
N VAL A 95 -0.27 8.57 -7.97
CA VAL A 95 -1.46 7.81 -7.56
C VAL A 95 -2.61 8.79 -7.40
N ASP A 96 -3.85 8.32 -7.57
CA ASP A 96 -5.05 9.17 -7.51
C ASP A 96 -5.99 8.80 -6.37
N VAL A 97 -5.94 7.55 -5.89
CA VAL A 97 -6.76 7.06 -4.77
C VAL A 97 -5.91 6.19 -3.87
N ILE A 98 -6.07 6.34 -2.56
CA ILE A 98 -5.38 5.52 -1.56
C ILE A 98 -6.40 4.76 -0.74
N VAL A 99 -6.09 3.49 -0.43
CA VAL A 99 -6.78 2.74 0.62
C VAL A 99 -5.76 2.18 1.59
N THR A 100 -5.98 2.38 2.88
CA THR A 100 -5.10 1.83 3.93
C THR A 100 -5.90 1.42 5.18
N THR A 101 -5.22 0.99 6.23
CA THR A 101 -5.80 0.67 7.55
C THR A 101 -5.48 1.79 8.55
N ALA A 102 -6.11 1.78 9.75
CA ALA A 102 -5.94 2.84 10.75
C ALA A 102 -4.46 3.10 11.07
N GLY A 103 -3.68 2.04 11.30
CA GLY A 103 -2.22 2.12 11.48
C GLY A 103 -1.49 2.87 10.35
N GLY A 104 -1.93 2.70 9.09
CA GLY A 104 -1.35 3.42 7.95
C GLY A 104 -1.65 4.92 7.92
N VAL A 105 -2.71 5.36 8.61
CA VAL A 105 -3.06 6.77 8.79
C VAL A 105 -2.31 7.35 9.98
N GLU A 106 -2.46 6.75 11.16
CA GLU A 106 -1.94 7.29 12.41
C GLU A 106 -0.41 7.28 12.46
N GLU A 107 0.25 6.24 11.97
CA GLU A 107 1.71 6.15 12.04
C GLU A 107 2.39 7.15 11.10
N ASP A 108 1.74 7.55 10.00
CA ASP A 108 2.22 8.63 9.13
C ASP A 108 2.22 9.98 9.87
N PHE A 109 1.16 10.26 10.63
CA PHE A 109 1.07 11.44 11.48
C PHE A 109 2.11 11.37 12.61
N ILE A 110 2.15 10.27 13.36
CA ILE A 110 3.04 10.07 14.51
C ILE A 110 4.50 10.26 14.09
N LYS A 111 4.91 9.78 12.91
CA LYS A 111 6.27 9.95 12.39
C LYS A 111 6.66 11.40 12.08
N CYS A 112 5.70 12.30 11.91
CA CYS A 112 5.98 13.74 11.86
C CYS A 112 6.22 14.35 13.24
N LEU A 113 5.80 13.69 14.32
CA LEU A 113 6.04 14.13 15.70
C LEU A 113 7.35 13.54 16.25
N LYS A 114 7.51 12.22 16.14
CA LYS A 114 8.65 11.48 16.70
C LYS A 114 8.98 10.24 15.85
N PRO A 115 10.27 9.90 15.68
CA PRO A 115 10.67 8.78 14.83
C PRO A 115 10.37 7.42 15.45
N PHE A 116 10.18 6.41 14.61
CA PHE A 116 10.24 5.00 14.98
C PHE A 116 11.69 4.52 14.93
N ILE A 117 12.04 3.54 15.76
CA ILE A 117 13.43 3.14 16.01
C ILE A 117 13.65 1.72 15.52
N LEU A 118 14.77 1.45 14.83
CA LEU A 118 15.12 0.09 14.45
C LEU A 118 15.41 -0.73 15.73
N GLY A 119 14.77 -1.89 15.81
CA GLY A 119 14.86 -2.84 16.90
C GLY A 119 15.19 -4.24 16.40
N ASN A 120 14.61 -5.24 17.06
CA ASN A 120 14.88 -6.65 16.77
C ASN A 120 13.61 -7.50 16.92
N TRP A 121 13.40 -8.43 15.99
CA TRP A 121 12.31 -9.41 16.02
C TRP A 121 12.26 -10.25 17.31
N LYS A 122 13.42 -10.58 17.88
CA LYS A 122 13.55 -11.49 19.02
C LYS A 122 13.56 -10.79 20.39
N ALA A 123 13.30 -9.48 20.45
CA ALA A 123 13.27 -8.75 21.71
C ALA A 123 12.14 -9.25 22.63
N ASP A 124 12.43 -9.46 23.93
CA ASP A 124 11.45 -9.98 24.90
C ASP A 124 10.32 -8.95 25.10
N GLY A 125 9.10 -9.37 24.76
CA GLY A 125 7.90 -8.54 24.86
C GLY A 125 7.58 -8.08 26.28
N ARG A 126 7.93 -8.86 27.32
CA ARG A 126 7.68 -8.50 28.73
C ARG A 126 8.55 -7.32 29.13
N LEU A 127 9.84 -7.38 28.81
CA LEU A 127 10.79 -6.30 29.10
C LEU A 127 10.44 -5.03 28.30
N LEU A 128 10.04 -5.19 27.03
CA LEU A 128 9.58 -4.07 26.23
C LEU A 128 8.33 -3.42 26.83
N ARG A 129 7.34 -4.21 27.27
CA ARG A 129 6.13 -3.72 27.91
C ARG A 129 6.42 -2.99 29.23
N GLU A 130 7.28 -3.56 30.08
CA GLU A 130 7.72 -2.92 31.34
C GLU A 130 8.36 -1.55 31.07
N LYS A 131 9.10 -1.42 29.97
CA LYS A 131 9.74 -0.18 29.54
C LYS A 131 8.84 0.75 28.72
N GLY A 132 7.58 0.39 28.49
CA GLY A 132 6.67 1.18 27.66
C GLY A 132 7.12 1.29 26.19
N ILE A 133 7.62 0.20 25.61
CA ILE A 133 8.05 0.12 24.20
C ILE A 133 7.14 -0.86 23.47
N ASN A 134 6.47 -0.39 22.42
CA ASN A 134 5.71 -1.24 21.52
C ASN A 134 6.62 -1.77 20.40
N ARG A 135 6.34 -2.97 19.87
CA ARG A 135 7.14 -3.60 18.81
C ARG A 135 6.28 -3.99 17.62
N ILE A 136 6.71 -3.59 16.43
CA ILE A 136 6.14 -3.95 15.13
C ILE A 136 7.23 -4.69 14.34
N GLY A 137 7.22 -6.03 14.37
CA GLY A 137 8.31 -6.82 13.77
C GLY A 137 9.67 -6.52 14.44
N ASN A 138 10.59 -5.90 13.67
CA ASN A 138 11.88 -5.37 14.15
C ASN A 138 11.90 -3.84 14.31
N ILE A 139 10.75 -3.19 14.45
CA ILE A 139 10.65 -1.74 14.67
C ILE A 139 10.09 -1.51 16.08
N PHE A 140 10.71 -0.58 16.80
CA PHE A 140 10.26 -0.14 18.12
C PHE A 140 9.54 1.21 18.03
N VAL A 141 8.41 1.29 18.73
CA VAL A 141 7.60 2.48 18.88
C VAL A 141 7.43 2.77 20.38
N PRO A 142 8.33 3.58 20.98
CA PRO A 142 8.20 3.95 22.38
C PRO A 142 6.88 4.69 22.66
N ASN A 143 6.28 4.48 23.83
CA ASN A 143 4.91 4.92 24.08
C ASN A 143 4.74 6.45 24.10
N ASP A 144 5.83 7.21 24.31
CA ASP A 144 5.83 8.68 24.24
C ASP A 144 5.43 9.22 22.85
N ARG A 145 5.50 8.39 21.80
CA ARG A 145 4.95 8.70 20.47
C ARG A 145 3.43 8.84 20.52
N TYR A 146 2.75 7.89 21.17
CA TYR A 146 1.30 7.90 21.31
C TYR A 146 0.82 8.97 22.30
N ILE A 147 1.58 9.22 23.38
CA ILE A 147 1.32 10.32 24.31
C ILE A 147 1.40 11.67 23.60
N GLU A 148 2.39 11.86 22.71
CA GLU A 148 2.48 13.09 21.92
C GLU A 148 1.34 13.19 20.90
N PHE A 149 1.00 12.09 20.24
CA PHE A 149 -0.09 12.02 19.27
C PHE A 149 -1.46 12.34 19.88
N GLU A 150 -1.73 11.89 21.10
CA GLU A 150 -2.98 12.15 21.83
C GLU A 150 -3.27 13.65 21.93
N LYS A 151 -2.26 14.48 22.23
CA LYS A 151 -2.42 15.94 22.37
C LYS A 151 -3.01 16.56 21.10
N TYR A 152 -2.55 16.12 19.93
CA TYR A 152 -3.03 16.59 18.63
C TYR A 152 -4.41 16.02 18.31
N MET A 153 -4.65 14.75 18.63
CA MET A 153 -5.93 14.10 18.32
C MET A 153 -7.07 14.64 19.17
N MET A 154 -6.84 14.95 20.45
CA MET A 154 -7.84 15.59 21.30
C MET A 154 -8.29 16.94 20.73
N GLU A 155 -7.34 17.77 20.28
CA GLU A 155 -7.66 19.03 19.62
C GLU A 155 -8.41 18.79 18.29
N PHE A 156 -7.95 17.82 17.49
CA PHE A 156 -8.56 17.51 16.21
C PHE A 156 -10.01 17.03 16.37
N PHE A 157 -10.28 16.11 17.30
CA PHE A 157 -11.64 15.62 17.56
C PHE A 157 -12.57 16.74 18.05
N SER A 158 -12.08 17.66 18.89
CA SER A 158 -12.86 18.83 19.30
C SER A 158 -13.26 19.70 18.09
N SER A 159 -12.41 19.82 17.07
CA SER A 159 -12.78 20.53 15.83
C SER A 159 -13.86 19.82 14.99
N LEU A 160 -14.12 18.54 15.27
CA LEU A 160 -15.11 17.70 14.60
C LEU A 160 -16.37 17.46 15.45
N GLU A 161 -16.44 18.01 16.65
CA GLU A 161 -17.59 17.85 17.55
C GLU A 161 -18.91 18.26 16.84
N GLY A 162 -19.95 17.46 17.04
CA GLY A 162 -21.25 17.65 16.37
C GLY A 162 -21.31 17.22 14.91
N LYS A 163 -20.23 16.71 14.32
CA LYS A 163 -20.18 16.35 12.88
C LYS A 163 -20.31 14.85 12.65
N LYS A 164 -21.01 14.51 11.57
CA LYS A 164 -20.90 13.22 10.88
C LYS A 164 -19.80 13.37 9.83
N VAL A 165 -18.75 12.54 9.89
CA VAL A 165 -17.66 12.55 8.92
C VAL A 165 -17.38 11.13 8.43
N THR A 166 -17.03 11.00 7.16
CA THR A 166 -16.53 9.73 6.61
C THR A 166 -15.04 9.52 6.92
N PRO A 167 -14.50 8.29 6.91
CA PRO A 167 -13.07 8.07 7.05
C PRO A 167 -12.21 8.85 6.07
N SER A 168 -12.64 8.99 4.81
CA SER A 168 -11.93 9.80 3.81
C SER A 168 -11.92 11.29 4.12
N GLU A 169 -13.04 11.85 4.57
CA GLU A 169 -13.13 13.24 5.04
C GLU A 169 -12.31 13.46 6.31
N PHE A 170 -12.29 12.47 7.22
CA PHE A 170 -11.45 12.49 8.40
C PHE A 170 -9.98 12.59 8.00
N CYS A 171 -9.51 11.72 7.10
CA CYS A 171 -8.13 11.73 6.61
C CYS A 171 -7.77 13.05 5.90
N TYR A 172 -8.68 13.57 5.07
CA TYR A 172 -8.50 14.86 4.40
C TYR A 172 -8.37 16.02 5.40
N LYS A 173 -9.29 16.10 6.38
CA LYS A 173 -9.25 17.11 7.45
C LYS A 173 -8.04 16.95 8.35
N LEU A 174 -7.58 15.72 8.57
CA LEU A 174 -6.37 15.45 9.34
C LEU A 174 -5.13 15.97 8.61
N GLY A 175 -5.03 15.76 7.29
CA GLY A 175 -3.98 16.37 6.46
C GLY A 175 -4.03 17.91 6.46
N GLU A 176 -5.22 18.50 6.42
CA GLU A 176 -5.40 19.95 6.59
C GLU A 176 -4.93 20.43 7.98
N PHE A 177 -5.27 19.68 9.02
CA PHE A 177 -4.85 19.98 10.40
C PHE A 177 -3.33 19.91 10.55
N MET A 178 -2.67 18.91 9.93
CA MET A 178 -1.21 18.83 9.85
C MET A 178 -0.60 20.06 9.17
N ASP A 179 -1.22 20.55 8.09
CA ASP A 179 -0.73 21.78 7.41
C ASP A 179 -0.73 22.99 8.34
N LYS A 180 -1.76 23.13 9.18
CA LYS A 180 -1.90 24.24 10.12
C LYS A 180 -0.99 24.10 11.34
N LYS A 181 -0.71 22.87 11.80
CA LYS A 181 -0.07 22.62 13.10
C LYS A 181 1.41 22.25 13.05
N LEU A 182 1.86 21.61 11.97
CA LEU A 182 3.21 21.06 11.90
C LEU A 182 4.14 21.92 11.03
N GLY A 183 5.44 21.82 11.31
CA GLY A 183 6.50 22.46 10.55
C GLY A 183 6.86 21.70 9.28
N LYS A 184 8.14 21.74 8.88
CA LYS A 184 8.67 21.06 7.69
C LYS A 184 8.54 19.54 7.73
N GLU A 185 8.35 18.96 8.91
CA GLU A 185 8.23 17.52 9.14
C GLU A 185 7.03 16.93 8.38
N LYS A 186 5.97 17.72 8.17
CA LYS A 186 4.79 17.33 7.38
C LYS A 186 5.08 17.13 5.90
N GLU A 187 6.17 17.70 5.37
CA GLU A 187 6.53 17.50 3.95
C GLU A 187 6.98 16.07 3.66
N LYS A 188 7.16 15.23 4.68
CA LYS A 188 7.35 13.79 4.51
C LYS A 188 6.05 13.00 4.68
N SER A 189 4.92 13.61 5.07
CA SER A 189 3.66 12.93 5.34
C SER A 189 2.85 12.61 4.08
N ILE A 190 2.32 11.40 4.07
CA ILE A 190 1.35 10.92 3.08
C ILE A 190 0.05 11.72 3.22
N LEU A 191 -0.49 11.85 4.43
CA LEU A 191 -1.72 12.60 4.73
C LEU A 191 -1.63 14.06 4.26
N TYR A 192 -0.52 14.73 4.56
CA TYR A 192 -0.27 16.10 4.15
C TYR A 192 -0.32 16.27 2.62
N TRP A 193 0.44 15.44 1.89
CA TRP A 193 0.46 15.53 0.42
C TRP A 193 -0.85 15.07 -0.20
N ALA A 194 -1.54 14.10 0.40
CA ALA A 194 -2.86 13.66 -0.06
C ALA A 194 -3.87 14.81 0.04
N TYR A 195 -3.91 15.52 1.17
CA TYR A 195 -4.68 16.75 1.33
C TYR A 195 -4.29 17.81 0.27
N LYS A 196 -2.99 18.15 0.16
CA LYS A 196 -2.51 19.18 -0.79
C LYS A 196 -2.83 18.87 -2.25
N ASN A 197 -2.84 17.60 -2.62
CA ASN A 197 -3.06 17.16 -4.00
C ASN A 197 -4.49 16.68 -4.27
N ASN A 198 -5.41 16.78 -3.30
CA ASN A 198 -6.78 16.28 -3.40
C ASN A 198 -6.86 14.78 -3.74
N ILE A 199 -5.98 13.97 -3.14
CA ILE A 199 -5.98 12.50 -3.27
C ILE A 199 -6.74 11.93 -2.08
N PRO A 200 -7.91 11.30 -2.27
CA PRO A 200 -8.67 10.70 -1.16
C PRO A 200 -7.95 9.48 -0.58
N ILE A 201 -7.94 9.40 0.75
CA ILE A 201 -7.47 8.22 1.50
C ILE A 201 -8.69 7.57 2.15
N PHE A 202 -9.04 6.37 1.71
CA PHE A 202 -10.09 5.57 2.34
C PHE A 202 -9.49 4.65 3.41
N CYS A 203 -10.20 4.52 4.52
CA CYS A 203 -9.82 3.63 5.62
C CYS A 203 -11.09 3.03 6.25
N PRO A 204 -11.64 1.94 5.70
CA PRO A 204 -12.93 1.39 6.13
C PRO A 204 -13.02 1.03 7.62
N ALA A 205 -11.89 0.69 8.24
CA ALA A 205 -11.77 0.39 9.66
C ALA A 205 -10.88 1.41 10.38
N LEU A 206 -11.21 2.71 10.25
CA LEU A 206 -10.42 3.81 10.84
C LEU A 206 -10.27 3.73 12.37
N THR A 207 -11.21 3.07 13.06
CA THR A 207 -11.20 2.93 14.52
C THR A 207 -10.34 1.77 15.04
N ASP A 208 -9.71 0.99 14.16
CA ASP A 208 -8.90 -0.19 14.53
C ASP A 208 -7.42 0.18 14.76
N GLY A 209 -7.17 1.07 15.73
CA GLY A 209 -5.82 1.60 16.02
C GLY A 209 -5.83 2.67 17.11
N SER A 210 -4.69 3.36 17.27
CA SER A 210 -4.55 4.43 18.27
C SER A 210 -5.46 5.64 18.01
N ILE A 211 -5.86 5.90 16.75
CA ILE A 211 -6.96 6.85 16.46
C ILE A 211 -8.25 6.41 17.16
N GLY A 212 -8.58 5.11 17.13
CA GLY A 212 -9.72 4.54 17.81
C GLY A 212 -9.62 4.62 19.33
N ASP A 213 -8.45 4.31 19.89
CA ASP A 213 -8.18 4.45 21.34
C ASP A 213 -8.41 5.88 21.81
N MET A 214 -7.88 6.85 21.07
CA MET A 214 -8.02 8.27 21.39
C MET A 214 -9.48 8.73 21.20
N LEU A 215 -10.16 8.27 20.16
CA LEU A 215 -11.58 8.56 19.96
C LEU A 215 -12.42 8.00 21.12
N TYR A 216 -12.09 6.81 21.62
CA TYR A 216 -12.72 6.23 22.80
C TYR A 216 -12.51 7.12 24.04
N PHE A 217 -11.28 7.54 24.34
CA PHE A 217 -11.00 8.44 25.46
C PHE A 217 -11.73 9.77 25.34
N TYR A 218 -11.68 10.39 24.15
CA TYR A 218 -12.37 11.64 23.86
C TYR A 218 -13.86 11.54 24.13
N LYS A 219 -14.53 10.51 23.59
CA LYS A 219 -15.97 10.29 23.80
C LYS A 219 -16.30 9.98 25.25
N LYS A 220 -15.50 9.14 25.90
CA LYS A 220 -15.75 8.71 27.27
C LYS A 220 -15.62 9.86 28.27
N TYR A 221 -14.59 10.69 28.12
CA TYR A 221 -14.27 11.75 29.09
C TYR A 221 -15.03 13.05 28.82
N ASN A 222 -15.30 13.39 27.55
CA ASN A 222 -16.12 14.56 27.21
C ASN A 222 -17.63 14.26 27.16
N LYS A 223 -18.02 13.00 27.38
CA LYS A 223 -19.41 12.51 27.21
C LYS A 223 -19.97 12.83 25.82
N ASP A 224 -19.11 12.88 24.81
CA ASP A 224 -19.51 13.19 23.44
C ASP A 224 -20.16 11.98 22.77
N SER A 225 -21.43 12.12 22.41
CA SER A 225 -22.18 11.19 21.57
C SER A 225 -22.40 11.69 20.15
N SER A 226 -21.88 12.87 19.80
CA SER A 226 -22.24 13.58 18.57
C SER A 226 -21.30 13.31 17.40
N LEU A 227 -19.99 13.21 17.63
CA LEU A 227 -19.03 12.88 16.56
C LEU A 227 -19.28 11.45 16.06
N THR A 228 -19.60 11.31 14.77
CA THR A 228 -19.88 10.02 14.14
C THR A 228 -18.96 9.78 12.96
N ILE A 229 -18.34 8.60 12.91
CA ILE A 229 -17.58 8.13 11.74
C ILE A 229 -18.50 7.25 10.90
N ASP A 230 -18.90 7.74 9.73
CA ASP A 230 -19.77 7.00 8.81
C ASP A 230 -18.99 6.34 7.69
N ILE A 231 -19.10 5.03 7.60
CA ILE A 231 -18.44 4.25 6.54
C ILE A 231 -19.32 4.06 5.31
N ALA A 232 -20.64 4.28 5.42
CA ALA A 232 -21.59 4.02 4.34
C ALA A 232 -21.48 5.04 3.21
N ASP A 233 -21.32 6.33 3.51
CA ASP A 233 -21.14 7.33 2.46
C ASP A 233 -19.77 7.19 1.75
N ASP A 234 -18.77 6.57 2.40
CA ASP A 234 -17.44 6.35 1.82
C ASP A 234 -17.41 5.24 0.76
N ILE A 235 -18.28 4.22 0.87
CA ILE A 235 -18.35 3.16 -0.15
C ILE A 235 -18.90 3.71 -1.48
N VAL A 236 -19.82 4.68 -1.44
CA VAL A 236 -20.34 5.34 -2.64
C VAL A 236 -19.20 6.09 -3.33
N LYS A 237 -18.47 6.92 -2.57
CA LYS A 237 -17.32 7.69 -3.09
C LYS A 237 -16.25 6.78 -3.71
N LEU A 238 -15.86 5.71 -3.02
CA LEU A 238 -14.82 4.80 -3.52
C LEU A 238 -15.26 4.07 -4.79
N ASN A 239 -16.49 3.58 -4.84
CA ASN A 239 -17.01 2.87 -6.02
C ASN A 239 -17.19 3.81 -7.21
N ASP A 240 -17.72 5.01 -7.00
CA ASP A 240 -17.89 6.02 -8.06
C ASP A 240 -16.53 6.43 -8.65
N LEU A 241 -15.48 6.49 -7.83
CA LEU A 241 -14.12 6.71 -8.31
C LEU A 241 -13.63 5.58 -9.23
N ALA A 242 -14.05 4.34 -9.04
CA ALA A 242 -13.72 3.27 -9.97
C ALA A 242 -14.58 3.36 -11.24
N ILE A 243 -15.90 3.47 -11.07
CA ILE A 243 -16.90 3.47 -12.16
C ILE A 243 -16.64 4.60 -13.17
N THR A 244 -16.32 5.79 -12.69
CA THR A 244 -16.19 6.99 -13.54
C THR A 244 -14.87 7.10 -14.29
N ALA A 245 -13.85 6.30 -13.94
CA ALA A 245 -12.55 6.38 -14.59
C ALA A 245 -12.59 5.76 -15.99
N LYS A 246 -11.85 6.30 -16.96
CA LYS A 246 -11.71 5.64 -18.27
C LYS A 246 -10.98 4.29 -18.15
N LYS A 247 -9.82 4.28 -17.48
CA LYS A 247 -9.05 3.07 -17.13
C LYS A 247 -8.67 3.11 -15.67
N THR A 248 -8.40 1.95 -15.07
CA THR A 248 -7.88 1.86 -13.70
C THR A 248 -6.63 0.99 -13.60
N ALA A 249 -5.81 1.29 -12.60
CA ALA A 249 -4.67 0.47 -12.22
C ALA A 249 -4.67 0.26 -10.71
N CYS A 250 -4.49 -0.98 -10.27
CA CYS A 250 -4.46 -1.35 -8.86
C CYS A 250 -3.05 -1.76 -8.46
N ILE A 251 -2.41 -0.98 -7.58
CA ILE A 251 -1.09 -1.28 -7.02
C ILE A 251 -1.28 -1.58 -5.54
N VAL A 252 -1.02 -2.81 -5.11
CA VAL A 252 -1.35 -3.26 -3.75
C VAL A 252 -0.11 -3.82 -3.06
N LEU A 253 0.22 -3.26 -1.89
CA LEU A 253 1.31 -3.67 -1.02
C LEU A 253 0.72 -4.36 0.23
N GLY A 254 0.77 -5.69 0.25
CA GLY A 254 0.14 -6.53 1.25
C GLY A 254 -1.25 -7.03 0.84
N GLY A 255 -2.12 -7.24 1.83
CA GLY A 255 -3.46 -7.84 1.66
C GLY A 255 -4.54 -7.10 2.43
N SER A 256 -5.41 -7.85 3.10
CA SER A 256 -6.45 -7.34 4.03
C SER A 256 -7.44 -6.36 3.36
N LEU A 257 -8.04 -5.47 4.17
CA LEU A 257 -9.03 -4.48 3.76
C LEU A 257 -8.56 -3.62 2.58
N PRO A 258 -7.31 -3.09 2.52
CA PRO A 258 -6.86 -2.28 1.39
C PRO A 258 -6.93 -3.02 0.06
N LYS A 259 -6.43 -4.27 0.02
CA LYS A 259 -6.53 -5.12 -1.17
C LYS A 259 -7.99 -5.32 -1.55
N HIS A 260 -8.81 -5.80 -0.61
CA HIS A 260 -10.19 -6.17 -0.91
C HIS A 260 -11.04 -4.98 -1.33
N ALA A 261 -10.93 -3.83 -0.66
CA ALA A 261 -11.71 -2.64 -0.96
C ALA A 261 -11.41 -2.10 -2.38
N ILE A 262 -10.14 -2.06 -2.77
CA ILE A 262 -9.73 -1.59 -4.11
C ILE A 262 -10.28 -2.51 -5.20
N ILE A 263 -10.06 -3.83 -5.07
CA ILE A 263 -10.51 -4.78 -6.09
C ILE A 263 -12.04 -4.89 -6.14
N ASN A 264 -12.71 -4.71 -5.00
CA ASN A 264 -14.17 -4.70 -4.93
C ASN A 264 -14.75 -3.43 -5.57
N ALA A 265 -14.12 -2.27 -5.43
CA ALA A 265 -14.54 -1.07 -6.15
C ALA A 265 -14.41 -1.25 -7.67
N ASN A 266 -13.33 -1.89 -8.12
CA ASN A 266 -13.10 -2.16 -9.54
C ASN A 266 -14.01 -3.25 -10.12
N LEU A 267 -14.69 -4.05 -9.29
CA LEU A 267 -15.72 -4.99 -9.76
C LEU A 267 -16.85 -4.27 -10.50
N PHE A 268 -17.23 -3.07 -10.05
CA PHE A 268 -18.35 -2.29 -10.62
C PHE A 268 -18.08 -1.75 -12.03
N ARG A 269 -16.86 -1.91 -12.54
CA ARG A 269 -16.43 -1.53 -13.90
C ARG A 269 -15.90 -2.72 -14.69
N GLU A 270 -16.31 -3.95 -14.32
CA GLU A 270 -15.85 -5.21 -14.93
C GLU A 270 -14.34 -5.47 -14.78
N GLY A 271 -13.75 -4.91 -13.71
CA GLY A 271 -12.39 -5.16 -13.30
C GLY A 271 -11.41 -4.05 -13.66
N THR A 272 -10.25 -4.08 -13.02
CA THR A 272 -9.14 -3.16 -13.31
C THR A 272 -8.42 -3.56 -14.61
N ASP A 273 -7.92 -2.57 -15.35
CA ASP A 273 -7.14 -2.77 -16.59
C ASP A 273 -5.70 -3.22 -16.30
N TYR A 274 -5.18 -2.83 -15.13
CA TYR A 274 -3.82 -3.17 -14.69
C TYR A 274 -3.80 -3.56 -13.22
N ALA A 275 -3.00 -4.57 -12.84
CA ALA A 275 -2.82 -4.94 -11.44
C ALA A 275 -1.37 -5.32 -11.09
N ILE A 276 -0.84 -4.77 -10.00
CA ILE A 276 0.46 -5.13 -9.44
C ILE A 276 0.28 -5.42 -7.95
N TYR A 277 0.45 -6.67 -7.56
CA TYR A 277 0.41 -7.08 -6.15
C TYR A 277 1.81 -7.39 -5.64
N ILE A 278 2.15 -6.93 -4.44
CA ILE A 278 3.37 -7.31 -3.72
C ILE A 278 2.96 -7.79 -2.34
N THR A 279 3.11 -9.09 -2.06
CA THR A 279 2.60 -9.69 -0.83
C THR A 279 3.46 -10.87 -0.40
N THR A 280 3.43 -11.20 0.89
CA THR A 280 4.00 -12.45 1.43
C THR A 280 2.93 -13.51 1.70
N ALA A 281 1.65 -13.18 1.51
CA ALA A 281 0.55 -14.10 1.72
C ALA A 281 0.58 -15.23 0.68
N LEU A 282 0.27 -16.44 1.12
CA LEU A 282 0.14 -17.63 0.27
C LEU A 282 -1.34 -17.99 0.11
N PRO A 283 -1.76 -18.56 -1.02
CA PRO A 283 -3.18 -18.82 -1.31
C PRO A 283 -3.79 -20.01 -0.55
N TRP A 284 -2.97 -20.89 0.04
CA TRP A 284 -3.41 -22.20 0.56
C TRP A 284 -4.45 -22.14 1.69
N ASP A 285 -4.47 -21.04 2.46
CA ASP A 285 -5.41 -20.86 3.57
C ASP A 285 -6.79 -20.35 3.13
N GLY A 286 -7.00 -20.12 1.83
CA GLY A 286 -8.23 -19.57 1.27
C GLY A 286 -8.48 -18.10 1.64
N SER A 287 -7.45 -17.38 2.10
CA SER A 287 -7.58 -15.98 2.44
C SER A 287 -7.60 -15.08 1.20
N LEU A 288 -8.44 -14.04 1.24
CA LEU A 288 -8.43 -12.99 0.21
C LEU A 288 -7.10 -12.21 0.16
N SER A 289 -6.35 -12.21 1.26
CA SER A 289 -5.00 -11.66 1.30
C SER A 289 -4.04 -12.44 0.40
N GLY A 290 -4.10 -13.77 0.41
CA GLY A 290 -3.28 -14.67 -0.40
C GLY A 290 -3.83 -15.01 -1.78
N ALA A 291 -5.10 -14.65 -2.07
CA ALA A 291 -5.74 -14.90 -3.36
C ALA A 291 -4.95 -14.25 -4.53
N PRO A 292 -4.50 -15.03 -5.53
CA PRO A 292 -3.72 -14.50 -6.64
C PRO A 292 -4.59 -13.64 -7.57
N PRO A 293 -3.98 -12.80 -8.44
CA PRO A 293 -4.72 -12.03 -9.45
C PRO A 293 -5.69 -12.86 -10.30
N GLU A 294 -5.32 -14.10 -10.63
CA GLU A 294 -6.14 -15.03 -11.41
C GLU A 294 -7.50 -15.31 -10.77
N GLU A 295 -7.54 -15.43 -9.44
CA GLU A 295 -8.81 -15.57 -8.71
C GLU A 295 -9.66 -14.31 -8.90
N GLY A 296 -9.04 -13.12 -8.87
CA GLY A 296 -9.69 -11.84 -9.12
C GLY A 296 -10.33 -11.72 -10.51
N VAL A 297 -9.77 -12.38 -11.52
CA VAL A 297 -10.37 -12.47 -12.86
C VAL A 297 -11.69 -13.25 -12.81
N SER A 298 -11.75 -14.37 -12.06
CA SER A 298 -12.97 -15.18 -11.96
C SER A 298 -14.17 -14.41 -11.37
N TRP A 299 -13.89 -13.42 -10.52
CA TRP A 299 -14.91 -12.55 -9.92
C TRP A 299 -15.26 -11.33 -10.79
N GLY A 300 -14.50 -11.01 -11.84
CA GLY A 300 -14.60 -9.73 -12.56
C GLY A 300 -14.00 -8.55 -11.80
N LYS A 301 -13.14 -8.80 -10.80
CA LYS A 301 -12.42 -7.75 -10.05
C LYS A 301 -11.15 -7.30 -10.79
N ILE A 302 -10.60 -8.16 -11.63
CA ILE A 302 -9.55 -7.88 -12.62
C ILE A 302 -10.14 -8.15 -14.01
N GLY A 303 -9.88 -7.25 -14.96
CA GLY A 303 -10.42 -7.38 -16.31
C GLY A 303 -9.84 -8.62 -17.02
N LYS A 304 -10.64 -9.22 -17.91
CA LYS A 304 -10.25 -10.42 -18.67
C LYS A 304 -8.97 -10.22 -19.49
N GLU A 305 -8.79 -9.03 -20.05
CA GLU A 305 -7.63 -8.66 -20.89
C GLU A 305 -6.61 -7.79 -20.12
N ALA A 306 -6.68 -7.79 -18.79
CA ALA A 306 -5.84 -6.95 -17.95
C ALA A 306 -4.37 -7.41 -17.95
N ASP A 307 -3.44 -6.45 -17.86
CA ASP A 307 -2.06 -6.80 -17.55
C ASP A 307 -1.90 -6.88 -16.03
N TYR A 308 -1.66 -8.07 -15.50
CA TYR A 308 -1.47 -8.28 -14.06
C TYR A 308 -0.21 -9.05 -13.70
N VAL A 309 0.30 -8.77 -12.50
CA VAL A 309 1.42 -9.51 -11.91
C VAL A 309 1.34 -9.49 -10.38
N GLU A 310 1.73 -10.59 -9.75
CA GLU A 310 1.92 -10.70 -8.31
C GLU A 310 3.37 -11.06 -8.00
N ILE A 311 3.99 -10.33 -7.09
CA ILE A 311 5.35 -10.59 -6.62
C ILE A 311 5.25 -11.10 -5.19
N TRP A 312 5.68 -12.34 -4.98
CA TRP A 312 5.72 -12.95 -3.66
C TRP A 312 7.01 -12.58 -2.93
N GLY A 313 6.92 -11.68 -1.95
CA GLY A 313 8.05 -11.21 -1.16
C GLY A 313 7.74 -9.97 -0.34
N ASP A 314 8.69 -9.56 0.51
CA ASP A 314 8.55 -8.39 1.36
C ASP A 314 8.63 -7.10 0.54
N ALA A 315 7.59 -6.26 0.64
CA ALA A 315 7.50 -5.00 -0.06
C ALA A 315 8.66 -4.04 0.26
N THR A 316 9.27 -4.14 1.45
CA THR A 316 10.41 -3.30 1.86
C THR A 316 11.65 -3.52 0.99
N ILE A 317 11.75 -4.68 0.34
CA ILE A 317 12.83 -5.02 -0.60
C ILE A 317 12.41 -4.66 -2.03
N ILE A 318 11.19 -4.99 -2.41
CA ILE A 318 10.70 -4.95 -3.80
C ILE A 318 10.27 -3.54 -4.22
N PHE A 319 9.47 -2.86 -3.38
CA PHE A 319 8.82 -1.61 -3.75
C PHE A 319 9.78 -0.44 -4.02
N PRO A 320 10.89 -0.26 -3.28
CA PRO A 320 11.88 0.78 -3.61
C PRO A 320 12.48 0.59 -5.00
N ILE A 321 12.79 -0.65 -5.37
CA ILE A 321 13.33 -1.01 -6.68
C ILE A 321 12.30 -0.71 -7.78
N LEU A 322 11.05 -1.13 -7.56
CA LEU A 322 9.95 -0.88 -8.49
C LEU A 322 9.74 0.62 -8.74
N VAL A 323 9.69 1.44 -7.67
CA VAL A 323 9.50 2.88 -7.78
C VAL A 323 10.72 3.55 -8.43
N TYR A 324 11.95 3.20 -8.03
CA TYR A 324 13.15 3.73 -8.64
C TYR A 324 13.17 3.47 -10.16
N CYS A 325 13.03 2.20 -10.55
CA CYS A 325 13.11 1.83 -11.96
C CYS A 325 11.99 2.40 -12.82
N THR A 326 10.86 2.79 -12.21
CA THR A 326 9.70 3.36 -12.91
C THR A 326 9.79 4.88 -13.05
N PHE A 327 10.32 5.59 -12.04
CA PHE A 327 10.22 7.05 -11.93
C PHE A 327 11.55 7.81 -11.85
N LYS A 328 12.68 7.10 -11.83
CA LYS A 328 14.04 7.66 -11.84
C LYS A 328 14.84 7.08 -13.00
#